data_AF-A0A351RWJ4-F1
#
_entry.id   AF-A0A351RWJ4-F1
#
_cell.length_a   1.000
_cell.length_b   1.000
_cell.length_c   1.000
_cell.angle_alpha   90.00
_cell.angle_beta   90.00
_cell.angle_gamma   90.00
#
_symmetry.space_group_name_H-M   'P 1'
#
loop_
_entity.id
_entity.type
_entity.pdbx_description
1 polymer ?
#
loop_
_entity_poly.entity_id
_entity_poly.type
_entity_poly.pdbx_seq_one_letter_code
_entity_poly.pdbx_strand_id
1 'polypeptide(L)' 'MENKYEDEIKEAEAAYIKGLRKLSGEERIKIASDLFEAVKEIAIAGIIHQNPNISDEGLKAELNKRLGR' A
#
# COMPACT_ATOMS: atom_id res chain seq x y z
N MET A 1 22.40 4.99 -14.53
CA MET A 1 22.59 5.34 -13.12
C MET A 1 22.32 4.08 -12.32
N GLU A 2 23.35 3.32 -11.99
CA GLU A 2 23.21 2.28 -10.95
C GLU A 2 22.94 2.98 -9.62
N ASN A 3 21.96 2.43 -8.89
CA ASN A 3 21.24 3.15 -7.86
C ASN A 3 22.04 3.17 -6.55
N LYS A 4 22.64 4.32 -6.23
CA LYS A 4 23.53 4.57 -5.08
C LYS A 4 22.96 4.10 -3.72
N TYR A 5 21.65 3.88 -3.61
CA TYR A 5 20.95 3.56 -2.37
C TYR A 5 20.40 2.13 -2.31
N GLU A 6 20.69 1.29 -3.30
CA GLU A 6 20.05 -0.03 -3.37
C GLU A 6 20.39 -0.93 -2.17
N ASP A 7 21.64 -0.87 -1.70
CA ASP A 7 22.08 -1.63 -0.53
C ASP A 7 21.46 -1.09 0.77
N GLU A 8 21.38 0.24 0.92
CA GLU A 8 20.73 0.88 2.08
C GLU A 8 19.23 0.53 2.17
N ILE A 9 18.53 0.47 1.03
CA ILE A 9 17.13 0.05 0.96
C ILE A 9 16.99 -1.41 1.40
N LYS A 10 17.85 -2.31 0.89
CA LYS A 10 17.83 -3.73 1.27
C LYS A 10 18.10 -3.92 2.77
N GLU A 11 19.02 -3.16 3.34
CA GLU A 11 19.30 -3.19 4.78
C GLU A 11 18.10 -2.71 5.61
N ALA A 12 17.47 -1.61 5.20
CA ALA A 12 16.27 -1.08 5.87
C ALA A 12 15.10 -2.07 5.79
N GLU A 13 14.86 -2.68 4.62
CA GLU A 13 13.84 -3.72 4.44
C GLU A 13 14.10 -4.93 5.35
N ALA A 14 15.35 -5.42 5.40
CA ALA A 14 15.73 -6.53 6.25
C ALA A 14 15.50 -6.22 7.74
N ALA A 15 15.84 -5.00 8.18
CA ALA A 15 15.60 -4.54 9.55
C ALA A 15 14.10 -4.47 9.87
N TYR A 16 13.28 -3.96 8.94
CA TYR A 16 11.84 -3.88 9.08
C TYR A 16 11.20 -5.27 9.22
N ILE A 17 11.54 -6.22 8.32
CA ILE A 17 11.05 -7.60 8.40
C ILE A 17 11.48 -8.28 9.70
N LYS A 18 12.70 -8.04 10.17
CA LYS A 18 13.17 -8.55 11.46
C LYS A 18 12.36 -7.99 12.63
N GLY A 19 11.93 -6.73 12.55
CA GLY A 19 11.00 -6.13 13.51
C GLY A 19 9.65 -6.83 13.53
N LEU A 20 9.03 -7.02 12.35
CA LEU A 20 7.73 -7.70 12.23
C LEU A 20 7.73 -9.13 12.77
N ARG A 21 8.85 -9.85 12.66
CA ARG A 21 8.98 -11.23 13.19
C ARG A 21 8.92 -11.31 14.72
N LYS A 22 9.17 -10.21 15.42
CA LYS A 22 9.11 -10.16 16.89
C LYS A 22 7.69 -9.92 17.42
N LEU A 23 6.77 -9.50 16.56
CA LEU A 23 5.37 -9.22 16.90
C LEU A 23 4.54 -10.52 16.93
N SER A 24 3.34 -10.45 17.52
CA SER A 24 2.33 -11.50 17.43
C SER A 24 1.79 -11.63 16.00
N GLY A 25 1.03 -12.70 15.73
CA GLY A 25 0.33 -12.85 14.45
C GLY A 25 -0.70 -11.74 14.23
N GLU A 26 -1.49 -11.45 15.26
CA GLU A 26 -2.54 -10.44 15.27
C GLU A 26 -1.97 -9.03 15.04
N GLU A 27 -0.86 -8.69 15.68
CA GLU A 27 -0.18 -7.40 15.47
C GLU A 27 0.31 -7.24 14.03
N ARG A 28 0.87 -8.30 13.42
CA ARG A 28 1.24 -8.27 12.00
C ARG A 28 0.05 -8.10 11.07
N ILE A 29 -1.06 -8.80 11.35
CA ILE A 29 -2.29 -8.67 10.56
C ILE A 29 -2.85 -7.27 10.68
N LYS A 30 -2.83 -6.68 11.87
CA LYS A 30 -3.25 -5.29 12.09
C LYS A 30 -2.43 -4.33 11.24
N ILE A 31 -1.09 -4.44 11.27
CA ILE A 31 -0.21 -3.59 10.45
C ILE A 31 -0.52 -3.76 8.95
N ALA A 32 -0.69 -5.00 8.48
CA ALA A 32 -1.03 -5.26 7.08
C ALA A 32 -2.37 -4.64 6.68
N SER A 33 -3.38 -4.72 7.58
CA SER A 33 -4.69 -4.10 7.37
C SER A 33 -4.61 -2.57 7.31
N ASP A 34 -3.87 -1.95 8.24
CA ASP A 34 -3.71 -0.50 8.29
C ASP A 34 -2.98 0.01 7.03
N LEU A 35 -1.94 -0.70 6.58
CA LEU A 35 -1.24 -0.40 5.32
C LEU A 35 -2.16 -0.54 4.11
N PHE A 36 -3.03 -1.55 4.09
CA PHE A 36 -3.97 -1.73 2.99
C PHE A 36 -4.98 -0.59 2.90
N GLU A 37 -5.52 -0.11 4.03
CA GLU A 37 -6.43 1.05 4.02
C GLU A 37 -5.72 2.32 3.52
N ALA A 38 -4.46 2.55 3.92
CA ALA A 38 -3.67 3.67 3.39
C ALA A 38 -3.48 3.57 1.86
N VAL A 39 -3.15 2.38 1.34
CA VAL A 39 -3.03 2.14 -0.11
C VAL A 39 -4.35 2.43 -0.82
N LYS A 40 -5.48 2.02 -0.23
CA LYS A 40 -6.81 2.26 -0.78
C LYS A 40 -7.15 3.75 -0.83
N GLU A 41 -6.85 4.53 0.20
CA GLU A 41 -7.06 5.98 0.21
C GLU A 41 -6.21 6.68 -0.87
N ILE A 42 -4.94 6.29 -1.01
CA ILE A 42 -4.06 6.81 -2.06
C ILE A 42 -4.63 6.48 -3.45
N ALA A 43 -5.12 5.26 -3.65
CA ALA A 43 -5.73 4.85 -4.90
C ALA A 43 -6.99 5.67 -5.22
N ILE A 44 -7.88 5.86 -4.24
CA ILE A 44 -9.10 6.68 -4.37
C ILE A 44 -8.74 8.12 -4.77
N ALA A 45 -7.80 8.74 -4.06
CA ALA A 45 -7.35 10.10 -4.36
C ALA A 45 -6.81 10.23 -5.78
N GLY A 46 -6.01 9.25 -6.23
CA GLY A 46 -5.51 9.19 -7.60
C GLY A 46 -6.62 9.01 -8.64
N ILE A 47 -7.62 8.15 -8.39
CA ILE A 47 -8.75 7.93 -9.30
C ILE A 47 -9.59 9.21 -9.45
N ILE A 48 -9.94 9.85 -8.33
CA ILE A 48 -10.73 11.09 -8.31
C ILE A 48 -9.98 12.21 -9.02
N HIS A 49 -8.67 12.34 -8.77
CA HIS A 49 -7.84 13.33 -9.45
C HIS A 49 -7.84 13.13 -10.98
N GLN A 50 -7.77 11.88 -11.44
CA GLN A 50 -7.80 11.54 -12.86
C GLN A 50 -9.20 11.63 -13.48
N ASN A 51 -10.25 11.48 -12.68
CA ASN A 51 -11.66 11.46 -13.11
C ASN A 51 -12.54 12.26 -12.14
N PRO A 52 -12.53 13.61 -12.17
CA PRO A 52 -13.19 14.43 -11.14
C PRO A 52 -14.70 14.25 -10.98
N ASN A 53 -15.39 13.75 -12.02
CA ASN A 53 -16.84 13.54 -12.05
C ASN A 53 -17.23 12.05 -12.05
N ILE A 54 -16.33 11.17 -11.61
CA ILE A 54 -16.60 9.73 -11.54
C ILE A 54 -17.79 9.46 -10.60
N SER A 55 -18.69 8.56 -10.99
CA SER A 55 -19.76 8.11 -10.09
C SER A 55 -19.20 7.19 -9.01
N ASP A 56 -19.96 6.97 -7.94
CA ASP A 56 -19.56 6.06 -6.86
C ASP A 56 -19.38 4.62 -7.37
N GLU A 57 -20.23 4.16 -8.29
CA GLU A 57 -20.11 2.85 -8.94
C GLU A 57 -18.85 2.78 -9.81
N GLY A 58 -18.55 3.86 -10.54
CA GLY A 58 -17.34 3.97 -11.36
C GLY A 58 -16.08 3.96 -10.50
N LEU A 59 -16.07 4.69 -9.39
CA LEU A 59 -14.98 4.71 -8.43
C LEU A 59 -14.75 3.32 -7.84
N LYS A 60 -15.83 2.62 -7.44
CA LYS A 60 -15.75 1.26 -6.93
C LYS A 60 -15.18 0.29 -7.97
N ALA A 61 -15.64 0.37 -9.23
CA ALA A 61 -15.15 -0.48 -10.31
C ALA A 61 -13.65 -0.26 -10.59
N GLU A 62 -13.22 1.01 -10.65
CA GLU A 62 -11.81 1.34 -10.89
C GLU A 62 -10.92 1.00 -9.69
N LEU A 63 -11.42 1.20 -8.46
CA LEU A 63 -10.71 0.79 -7.25
C LEU A 63 -10.50 -0.73 -7.19
N ASN A 64 -11.55 -1.51 -7.51
CA ASN A 64 -11.47 -2.97 -7.60
C ASN A 64 -10.44 -3.42 -8.64
N LYS A 65 -10.43 -2.79 -9.81
CA LYS A 65 -9.45 -3.05 -10.87
C LYS A 65 -8.00 -2.81 -10.41
N ARG A 66 -7.75 -1.77 -9.60
CA ARG A 66 -6.39 -1.45 -9.09
C ARG A 66 -5.94 -2.37 -7.96
N LEU A 67 -6.85 -2.72 -7.06
CA LEU A 67 -6.53 -3.51 -5.86
C LEU A 67 -6.69 -5.03 -6.07
N GLY A 68 -7.13 -5.47 -7.25
CA GLY A 68 -7.27 -6.88 -7.61
C GLY A 68 -8.40 -7.59 -6.85
N ARG A 69 -9.53 -6.91 -6.61
CA ARG A 69 -10.72 -7.44 -5.93
C ARG A 69 -11.89 -7.65 -6.89
#